data_AF-G5QSN4-F1
#
_entry.id   AF-G5QSN4-F1
#
_cell.length_a   1.000
_cell.length_b   1.000
_cell.length_c   1.000
_cell.angle_alpha   90.00
_cell.angle_beta   90.00
_cell.angle_gamma   90.00
#
_symmetry.space_group_name_H-M   'P 1'
#
loop_
_entity.id
_entity.type
_entity.pdbx_description
1 polymer ?
#
loop_
_entity_poly.entity_id
_entity_poly.type
_entity_poly.pdbx_seq_one_letter_code
_entity_poly.pdbx_strand_id
1 'polypeptide(L)'
;RQTSDALRLGRVILRQGRWHADHTVTTCEGETLKPDLDSWAISHIERRQNRSSVEVSVAWLEAPEGSQLLLVANSDFCHWQPQAKTF
;
A
#
# COMPACT_ATOMS: atom_id res chain seq x y z
N ARG A 1 18.01 -1.21 -15.97
CA ARG A 1 18.46 -0.57 -14.70
C ARG A 1 17.87 0.84 -14.64
N GLN A 2 16.55 0.98 -14.48
CA GLN A 2 15.85 2.29 -14.54
C GLN A 2 14.95 2.53 -13.33
N THR A 3 14.55 1.47 -12.63
CA THR A 3 13.82 1.54 -11.36
C THR A 3 14.62 2.23 -10.26
N SER A 4 15.96 2.24 -10.34
CA SER A 4 16.81 2.81 -9.29
C SER A 4 16.86 4.34 -9.28
N ASP A 5 16.67 5.01 -10.42
CA ASP A 5 16.87 6.47 -10.50
C ASP A 5 15.59 7.25 -10.15
N ALA A 6 14.40 6.71 -10.48
CA ALA A 6 13.14 7.26 -10.02
C ALA A 6 13.02 7.20 -8.48
N LEU A 7 13.51 6.12 -7.86
CA LEU A 7 13.61 5.99 -6.39
C LEU A 7 14.63 6.98 -5.78
N ARG A 8 15.62 7.45 -6.55
CA ARG A 8 16.68 8.36 -6.07
C ARG A 8 16.36 9.84 -6.28
N LEU A 9 15.49 10.16 -7.24
CA LEU A 9 15.13 11.52 -7.65
C LEU A 9 13.70 11.91 -7.23
N GLY A 10 12.76 10.98 -7.29
CA GLY A 10 11.39 11.14 -6.80
C GLY A 10 11.31 10.62 -5.38
N ARG A 11 10.65 11.35 -4.49
CA ARG A 11 10.37 10.92 -3.11
C ARG A 11 9.36 9.78 -3.15
N VAL A 12 9.79 8.60 -3.58
CA VAL A 12 8.95 7.41 -3.65
C VAL A 12 8.89 6.80 -2.25
N ILE A 13 7.69 6.71 -1.70
CA ILE A 13 7.45 6.16 -0.37
C ILE A 13 6.72 4.83 -0.53
N LEU A 14 7.24 3.77 0.07
CA LEU A 14 6.50 2.52 0.24
C LEU A 14 5.59 2.65 1.46
N ARG A 15 4.30 2.52 1.26
CA ARG A 15 3.32 2.43 2.34
C ARG A 15 2.64 1.07 2.35
N GLN A 16 2.28 0.63 3.55
CA GLN A 16 1.61 -0.65 3.80
C GLN A 16 0.59 -0.48 4.91
N GLY A 17 -0.50 -1.23 4.86
CA GLY A 17 -1.56 -1.11 5.86
C GLY A 17 -2.75 -2.03 5.65
N ARG A 18 -3.76 -1.85 6.49
CA ARG A 18 -5.04 -2.57 6.48
C ARG A 18 -6.07 -1.76 5.70
N TRP A 19 -6.69 -2.38 4.71
CA TRP A 19 -7.73 -1.76 3.90
C TRP A 19 -9.09 -1.84 4.58
N HIS A 20 -9.82 -0.73 4.56
CA HIS A 20 -11.19 -0.63 5.08
C HIS A 20 -12.21 -0.43 3.95
N ALA A 21 -13.46 -0.78 4.22
CA ALA A 21 -14.53 -0.73 3.22
C ALA A 21 -14.86 0.69 2.71
N ASP A 22 -14.49 1.73 3.45
CA ASP A 22 -14.66 3.14 3.09
C ASP A 22 -13.49 3.70 2.24
N HIS A 23 -12.64 2.81 1.74
CA HIS A 23 -11.44 3.10 0.95
C HIS A 23 -10.33 3.83 1.73
N THR A 24 -10.40 3.80 3.05
CA THR A 24 -9.27 4.21 3.88
C THR A 24 -8.33 3.04 4.15
N VAL A 25 -7.10 3.39 4.50
CA VAL A 25 -6.08 2.46 4.96
C VAL A 25 -5.57 2.93 6.31
N THR A 26 -5.60 2.05 7.30
CA THR A 26 -4.80 2.22 8.50
C THR A 26 -3.40 1.67 8.21
N THR A 27 -2.40 2.55 8.14
CA THR A 27 -1.02 2.19 7.86
C THR A 27 -0.43 1.37 9.01
N CYS A 28 0.68 0.68 8.73
CA CYS A 28 1.37 -0.09 9.76
C CYS A 28 1.93 0.79 10.90
N GLU A 29 2.13 2.07 10.66
CA GLU A 29 2.50 3.09 11.65
C GLU A 29 1.30 3.60 12.47
N GLY A 30 0.07 3.19 12.12
CA GLY A 30 -1.16 3.56 12.84
C GLY A 30 -1.85 4.83 12.34
N GLU A 31 -1.40 5.40 11.22
CA GLU A 31 -2.08 6.54 10.57
C GLU A 31 -3.25 6.03 9.72
N THR A 32 -4.42 6.67 9.77
CA THR A 32 -5.52 6.37 8.83
C THR A 32 -5.56 7.43 7.73
N LEU A 33 -5.45 6.99 6.47
CA LEU A 33 -5.46 7.87 5.30
C LEU A 33 -6.28 7.27 4.16
N LYS A 34 -6.61 8.08 3.16
CA LYS A 34 -7.20 7.61 1.90
C LYS A 34 -6.13 7.65 0.81
N PRO A 35 -5.62 6.50 0.31
CA PRO A 35 -4.55 6.50 -0.68
C PRO A 35 -5.10 6.93 -2.04
N ASP A 36 -4.30 7.67 -2.81
CA ASP A 36 -4.66 8.17 -4.15
C ASP A 36 -4.44 7.08 -5.23
N LEU A 37 -5.09 5.93 -5.04
CA LEU A 37 -5.04 4.79 -5.95
C LEU A 37 -6.05 4.99 -7.08
N ASP A 38 -5.67 4.57 -8.29
CA ASP A 38 -6.57 4.59 -9.44
C ASP A 38 -7.76 3.61 -9.28
N SER A 39 -8.75 3.77 -10.15
CA SER A 39 -9.99 2.98 -10.11
C SER A 39 -9.76 1.48 -10.35
N TRP A 40 -8.72 1.11 -11.09
CA TRP A 40 -8.37 -0.28 -11.33
C TRP A 40 -7.83 -0.93 -10.06
N ALA A 41 -6.93 -0.25 -9.35
CA ALA A 41 -6.36 -0.69 -8.09
C ALA A 41 -7.44 -0.84 -7.01
N ILE A 42 -8.34 0.15 -6.88
CA ILE A 42 -9.47 0.06 -5.95
C ILE A 42 -10.34 -1.17 -6.28
N SER A 43 -10.73 -1.34 -7.55
CA SER A 43 -11.54 -2.49 -7.98
C SER A 43 -10.84 -3.84 -7.73
N HIS A 44 -9.51 -3.88 -7.83
CA HIS A 44 -8.71 -5.06 -7.54
C HIS A 44 -8.74 -5.41 -6.05
N ILE A 45 -8.55 -4.42 -5.18
CA ILE A 45 -8.60 -4.58 -3.71
C ILE A 45 -10.00 -5.03 -3.28
N GLU A 46 -11.06 -4.37 -3.75
CA GLU A 46 -12.44 -4.72 -3.40
C GLU A 46 -12.80 -6.15 -3.79
N ARG A 47 -12.40 -6.59 -4.99
CA ARG A 47 -12.63 -7.97 -5.44
C ARG A 47 -11.93 -8.99 -4.55
N ARG A 48 -10.74 -8.64 -4.02
CA ARG A 48 -10.00 -9.48 -3.09
C ARG A 48 -10.66 -9.47 -1.70
N GLN A 49 -11.06 -8.31 -1.19
CA GLN A 49 -11.76 -8.13 0.08
C GLN A 49 -13.08 -8.92 0.11
N ASN A 50 -13.87 -8.86 -0.96
CA ASN A 50 -15.15 -9.56 -1.07
C ASN A 50 -15.02 -11.09 -1.06
N ARG A 51 -13.81 -11.63 -1.31
CA ARG A 51 -13.50 -13.06 -1.24
C ARG A 51 -12.84 -13.46 0.07
N SER A 52 -12.66 -12.52 0.99
CA SER A 52 -11.98 -12.69 2.26
C SER A 52 -12.97 -12.54 3.42
N SER A 53 -12.84 -13.38 4.44
CA SER A 53 -13.57 -13.24 5.71
C SER A 53 -12.92 -12.24 6.67
N VAL A 54 -11.73 -11.75 6.34
CA VAL A 54 -10.96 -10.77 7.12
C VAL A 54 -10.57 -9.58 6.24
N GLU A 55 -10.24 -8.44 6.86
CA GLU A 55 -9.66 -7.31 6.12
C GLU A 55 -8.34 -7.72 5.45
N VAL A 56 -8.13 -7.24 4.23
CA VAL A 56 -6.90 -7.47 3.48
C VAL A 56 -5.84 -6.42 3.82
N SER A 57 -4.58 -6.83 3.76
CA SER A 57 -3.45 -5.91 3.77
C SER A 57 -3.10 -5.48 2.35
N VAL A 58 -2.72 -4.20 2.21
CA VAL A 58 -2.34 -3.57 0.95
C VAL A 58 -0.95 -2.94 1.08
N ALA A 59 -0.19 -2.93 -0.02
CA ALA A 59 1.08 -2.23 -0.14
C ALA A 59 1.11 -1.44 -1.45
N TRP A 60 1.57 -0.19 -1.41
CA TRP A 60 1.61 0.70 -2.56
C TRP A 60 2.81 1.65 -2.51
N LEU A 61 3.18 2.19 -3.67
CA LEU A 61 4.14 3.28 -3.79
C LEU A 61 3.40 4.60 -3.93
N GLU A 62 3.88 5.62 -3.25
CA GLU A 62 3.44 7.02 -3.44
C GLU A 62 4.58 7.82 -4.05
N ALA A 63 4.27 8.61 -5.08
CA ALA A 63 5.18 9.55 -5.71
C ALA A 63 4.41 10.82 -6.12
N PRO A 64 5.08 11.95 -6.43
CA PRO A 64 4.41 13.14 -6.94
C PRO A 64 3.54 12.90 -8.19
N GLU A 65 3.88 11.89 -8.99
CA GLU A 65 3.18 11.50 -10.20
C GLU A 65 1.92 10.65 -9.93
N GLY A 66 1.72 10.17 -8.70
CA GLY A 66 0.57 9.36 -8.30
C GLY A 66 0.94 8.16 -7.43
N SER A 67 -0.07 7.35 -7.10
CA SER A 67 0.12 6.12 -6.31
C SER A 67 -0.05 4.85 -7.13
N GLN A 68 0.79 3.85 -6.87
CA GLN A 68 0.74 2.56 -7.58
C GLN A 68 0.60 1.41 -6.58
N LEU A 69 -0.48 0.63 -6.72
CA LEU A 69 -0.68 -0.60 -5.96
C LEU A 69 0.40 -1.63 -6.30
N LEU A 70 1.05 -2.19 -5.28
CA LEU A 70 2.04 -3.27 -5.44
C LEU A 70 1.45 -4.63 -5.09
N LEU A 71 0.81 -4.75 -3.92
CA LEU A 71 0.37 -6.03 -3.38
C LEU A 71 -0.94 -5.90 -2.61
N VAL A 72 -1.74 -6.98 -2.67
CA VAL A 72 -2.93 -7.18 -1.84
C VAL A 72 -2.92 -8.63 -1.33
N ALA A 73 -3.04 -8.83 -0.03
CA ALA A 73 -3.02 -10.17 0.56
C ALA A 73 -3.83 -10.27 1.85
N ASN A 74 -4.13 -11.50 2.25
CA ASN A 74 -4.75 -11.79 3.55
C ASN A 74 -3.71 -11.87 4.68
N SER A 75 -2.41 -11.92 4.32
CA SER A 75 -1.28 -11.90 5.24
C SER A 75 -1.11 -10.52 5.85
N ASP A 76 -0.73 -10.47 7.12
CA ASP A 76 -0.43 -9.22 7.81
C ASP A 76 0.91 -8.63 7.33
N PHE A 77 0.86 -7.61 6.48
CA PHE A 77 2.06 -6.90 6.03
C PHE A 77 2.76 -6.12 7.14
N CYS A 78 2.04 -5.70 8.18
CA CYS A 78 2.62 -4.92 9.27
C CYS A 78 3.51 -5.76 10.17
N HIS A 79 3.23 -7.06 10.28
CA HIS A 79 4.14 -8.01 10.92
C HIS A 79 5.49 -8.12 10.21
N TRP A 80 5.51 -7.97 8.88
CA TRP A 80 6.70 -8.16 8.05
C TRP A 80 7.30 -6.84 7.54
N GLN A 81 6.82 -5.72 8.06
CA GLN A 81 7.32 -4.42 7.63
C GLN A 81 8.82 -4.35 7.94
N PRO A 82 9.66 -3.94 6.96
CA PRO A 82 11.05 -3.66 7.25
C PRO A 82 11.10 -2.52 8.27
N GLN A 83 11.46 -2.84 9.51
CA GLN A 83 11.85 -1.79 10.45
C GLN A 83 13.04 -1.06 9.84
N ALA A 84 13.04 0.27 9.89
CA ALA A 84 14.15 1.06 9.38
C ALA A 84 15.45 0.49 9.96
N LYS A 85 16.26 -0.14 9.10
CA LYS A 85 17.65 -0.37 9.46
C LYS A 85 18.23 1.02 9.62
N THR A 86 18.66 1.34 10.83
CA THR A 86 19.66 2.39 11.02
C THR A 86 20.82 2.05 10.09
N PHE A 87 20.93 2.80 9.00
CA PHE A 87 22.06 2.76 8.09
C PHE A 87 23.21 3.60 8.66
#